data_AF-A0A432DNT5-F1
#
_entry.id   AF-A0A432DNT5-F1
#
_cell.length_a   1.000
_cell.length_b   1.000
_cell.length_c   1.000
_cell.angle_alpha   90.00
_cell.angle_beta   90.00
_cell.angle_gamma   90.00
#
_symmetry.space_group_name_H-M   'P 1'
#
loop_
_entity.id
_entity.type
_entity.pdbx_description
1 polymer ?
#
loop_
_entity_poly.entity_id
_entity_poly.type
_entity_poly.pdbx_seq_one_letter_code
_entity_poly.pdbx_strand_id
1 'polypeptide(L)'
;MAAFLPVLKIALPYITQVVTATLPMFTSKTAGEKPDEVIPKQIAELQSAVTQNAETVKGLAMQLKESIESVDAAAARFQEQLVFLKRVAITAGVVALVAICLAIWAIASR
;
A
#
# COMPACT_ATOMS: atom_id res chain seq x y z
N MET A 1 10.60 -2.01 13.31
CA MET A 1 9.76 -0.81 13.47
C MET A 1 8.53 -0.99 12.60
N ALA A 2 7.33 -0.96 13.17
CA ALA A 2 6.09 -1.20 12.42
C ALA A 2 5.72 0.02 11.57
N ALA A 3 6.32 0.13 10.39
CA ALA A 3 6.14 1.24 9.44
C ALA A 3 4.72 1.33 8.85
N PHE A 4 3.86 0.33 9.07
CA PHE A 4 2.47 0.29 8.59
C PHE A 4 1.46 0.94 9.56
N LEU A 5 1.84 1.18 10.82
CA LEU A 5 0.95 1.75 11.85
C LEU A 5 0.40 3.15 11.50
N PRO A 6 1.19 4.08 10.93
CA PRO A 6 0.68 5.40 10.55
C PRO A 6 -0.34 5.31 9.41
N VAL A 7 -0.08 4.46 8.41
CA VAL A 7 -0.97 4.24 7.26
C VAL A 7 -2.30 3.65 7.73
N LEU A 8 -2.26 2.66 8.63
CA LEU A 8 -3.46 2.04 9.18
C LEU A 8 -4.31 3.05 9.97
N LYS A 9 -3.70 3.93 10.77
CA LYS A 9 -4.40 4.98 11.52
C LYS A 9 -5.11 5.98 10.62
N ILE A 10 -4.52 6.32 9.48
CA ILE A 10 -5.11 7.26 8.51
C ILE A 10 -6.27 6.59 7.75
N ALA A 11 -6.14 5.31 7.41
CA ALA A 11 -7.17 4.58 6.67
C ALA A 11 -8.38 4.18 7.53
N LEU A 12 -8.18 3.95 8.83
CA LEU A 12 -9.21 3.48 9.76
C LEU A 12 -10.56 4.24 9.68
N PRO A 13 -10.62 5.58 9.71
CA PRO A 13 -11.88 6.33 9.61
C PRO A 13 -12.61 6.15 8.26
N TYR A 14 -11.87 5.97 7.17
CA TYR A 14 -12.45 5.73 5.84
C TYR A 14 -13.01 4.31 5.72
N ILE A 15 -12.36 3.32 6.33
CA ILE A 15 -12.89 1.95 6.40
C ILE A 15 -14.23 1.95 7.13
N THR A 16 -14.37 2.67 8.25
CA THR A 16 -15.65 2.77 8.97
C THR A 16 -16.75 3.46 8.16
N GLN A 17 -16.43 4.47 7.35
CA GLN A 17 -17.40 5.17 6.50
C GLN A 17 -17.86 4.30 5.32
N VAL A 18 -16.96 3.54 4.72
CA VAL A 18 -17.31 2.61 3.64
C VAL A 18 -18.17 1.46 4.17
N VAL A 19 -17.81 0.88 5.32
CA VAL A 19 -18.57 -0.22 5.93
C VAL A 19 -19.98 0.21 6.33
N THR A 20 -20.18 1.44 6.80
CA THR A 20 -21.52 1.96 7.16
C THR A 20 -22.35 2.33 5.93
N ALA A 21 -21.74 2.81 4.84
CA ALA A 21 -22.45 3.14 3.60
C ALA A 21 -22.86 1.90 2.78
N THR A 22 -22.18 0.77 2.97
CA THR A 22 -22.49 -0.50 2.28
C THR A 22 -23.19 -1.52 3.18
N LEU A 23 -23.67 -1.11 4.38
CA LEU A 23 -24.53 -1.98 5.17
C LEU A 23 -25.76 -2.30 4.31
N PRO A 24 -25.96 -3.58 3.95
CA PRO A 24 -27.06 -3.95 3.07
C PRO A 24 -28.37 -3.60 3.78
N MET A 25 -29.30 -3.02 3.03
CA MET A 25 -30.66 -2.68 3.46
C MET A 25 -31.50 -3.97 3.63
N PHE A 26 -30.93 -5.01 4.26
CA PHE A 26 -31.63 -6.24 4.61
C PHE A 26 -32.62 -5.95 5.74
N THR A 27 -33.72 -5.31 5.36
CA THR A 27 -35.01 -5.16 6.05
C THR A 27 -35.52 -3.72 5.95
N SER A 28 -36.49 -3.51 5.07
CA SER A 28 -37.66 -2.76 5.51
C SER A 28 -38.89 -3.62 5.21
N LYS A 29 -39.38 -4.30 6.24
CA LYS A 29 -40.75 -4.77 6.30
C LYS A 29 -41.64 -3.56 6.01
N THR A 30 -42.15 -3.43 4.80
CA THR A 30 -43.17 -2.40 4.52
C THR A 30 -44.39 -2.84 5.32
N ALA A 31 -44.91 -1.98 6.20
CA ALA A 31 -46.00 -2.34 7.10
C ALA A 31 -47.24 -2.78 6.28
N GLY A 32 -47.43 -4.09 6.09
CA GLY A 32 -48.57 -4.67 5.36
C GLY A 32 -48.26 -5.83 4.39
N GLU A 33 -47.00 -6.12 4.03
CA GLU A 33 -46.70 -7.21 3.07
C GLU A 33 -46.71 -8.61 3.71
N LYS A 34 -47.32 -9.58 3.01
CA LYS A 34 -47.41 -10.97 3.44
C LYS A 34 -46.04 -11.66 3.35
N PRO A 35 -45.67 -12.53 4.31
CA PRO A 35 -44.34 -13.15 4.39
C PRO A 35 -43.91 -13.96 3.14
N ASP A 36 -44.85 -14.46 2.34
CA ASP A 36 -44.55 -15.27 1.14
C ASP A 36 -43.83 -14.51 0.00
N GLU A 37 -43.97 -13.19 -0.08
CA GLU A 37 -43.32 -12.37 -1.13
C GLU A 37 -41.99 -11.74 -0.67
N VAL A 38 -41.70 -11.77 0.63
CA VAL A 38 -40.53 -11.12 1.23
C VAL A 38 -39.27 -12.00 1.12
N ILE A 39 -39.41 -13.31 1.28
CA ILE A 39 -38.28 -14.26 1.21
C ILE A 39 -37.64 -14.29 -0.19
N PRO A 40 -38.39 -14.36 -1.31
CA PRO A 40 -37.79 -14.34 -2.65
C PRO A 40 -37.04 -13.03 -2.96
N LYS A 41 -37.58 -11.88 -2.52
CA LYS A 41 -36.94 -10.56 -2.65
C LYS A 41 -35.60 -10.52 -1.89
N GLN A 42 -35.58 -10.99 -0.63
CA GLN A 42 -34.36 -11.04 0.17
C GLN A 42 -33.30 -11.97 -0.42
N ILE A 43 -33.69 -13.11 -1.00
CA ILE A 43 -32.75 -14.03 -1.67
C ILE A 43 -32.15 -13.35 -2.90
N ALA A 44 -32.95 -12.65 -3.71
CA ALA A 44 -32.45 -11.93 -4.87
C ALA A 44 -31.48 -10.79 -4.46
N GLU A 45 -31.78 -10.06 -3.39
CA GLU A 45 -30.90 -9.04 -2.82
C GLU A 45 -29.59 -9.63 -2.29
N LEU A 46 -29.66 -10.77 -1.58
CA LEU A 46 -28.47 -11.49 -1.09
C LEU A 46 -27.60 -11.96 -2.25
N GLN A 47 -28.20 -12.53 -3.29
CA GLN A 47 -27.47 -13.01 -4.48
C GLN A 47 -26.79 -11.84 -5.22
N SER A 48 -27.48 -10.72 -5.37
CA SER A 48 -26.91 -9.50 -5.97
C SER A 48 -25.75 -8.95 -5.14
N ALA A 49 -25.94 -8.82 -3.82
CA ALA A 49 -24.91 -8.32 -2.91
C ALA A 49 -23.68 -9.23 -2.85
N VAL A 50 -23.87 -10.55 -2.83
CA VAL A 50 -22.76 -11.52 -2.86
C VAL A 50 -21.98 -11.44 -4.18
N THR A 51 -22.68 -11.32 -5.31
CA THR A 51 -22.04 -11.18 -6.63
C THR A 51 -21.22 -9.88 -6.71
N GLN A 52 -21.82 -8.75 -6.30
CA GLN A 52 -21.16 -7.45 -6.29
C GLN A 52 -19.97 -7.40 -5.33
N ASN A 53 -20.09 -8.03 -4.15
CA ASN A 53 -18.99 -8.12 -3.20
C ASN A 53 -17.85 -8.99 -3.74
N ALA A 54 -18.15 -10.12 -4.39
CA ALA A 54 -17.13 -10.97 -5.00
C ALA A 54 -16.36 -10.23 -6.10
N GLU A 55 -17.07 -9.47 -6.95
CA GLU A 55 -16.44 -8.63 -7.97
C GLU A 55 -15.58 -7.52 -7.36
N THR A 56 -16.07 -6.86 -6.31
CA THR A 56 -15.34 -5.80 -5.61
C THR A 56 -14.08 -6.32 -4.94
N VAL A 57 -14.15 -7.45 -4.23
CA VAL A 57 -12.99 -8.10 -3.60
C VAL A 57 -11.97 -8.53 -4.66
N LYS A 58 -12.41 -9.07 -5.80
CA LYS A 58 -11.53 -9.39 -6.91
C LYS A 58 -10.85 -8.15 -7.47
N GLY A 59 -11.58 -7.05 -7.64
CA GLY A 59 -11.05 -5.76 -8.07
C GLY A 59 -9.97 -5.23 -7.11
N LEU A 60 -10.27 -5.24 -5.80
CA LEU A 60 -9.32 -4.86 -4.76
C LEU A 60 -8.07 -5.73 -4.75
N ALA A 61 -8.22 -7.05 -4.91
CA ALA A 61 -7.09 -7.98 -4.99
C ALA A 61 -6.19 -7.69 -6.20
N MET A 62 -6.77 -7.37 -7.36
CA MET A 62 -6.01 -6.98 -8.55
C MET A 62 -5.26 -5.66 -8.34
N GLN A 63 -5.92 -4.64 -7.81
CA GLN A 63 -5.28 -3.35 -7.52
C GLN A 63 -4.16 -3.49 -6.48
N LEU A 64 -4.37 -4.32 -5.45
CA LEU A 64 -3.35 -4.58 -4.44
C LEU A 64 -2.14 -5.29 -5.05
N LYS A 65 -2.37 -6.28 -5.92
CA LYS A 65 -1.29 -6.97 -6.65
C LYS A 65 -0.47 -5.97 -7.47
N GLU A 66 -1.13 -5.16 -8.28
CA GLU A 66 -0.46 -4.14 -9.11
C GLU A 66 0.32 -3.13 -8.26
N SER A 67 -0.26 -2.70 -7.14
CA SER A 67 0.41 -1.80 -6.21
C SER A 67 1.66 -2.44 -5.59
N ILE A 68 1.60 -3.70 -5.15
CA ILE A 68 2.76 -4.42 -4.63
C ILE A 68 3.84 -4.58 -5.70
N GLU A 69 3.47 -4.96 -6.93
CA GLU A 69 4.42 -5.08 -8.04
C GLU A 69 5.10 -3.73 -8.35
N SER A 70 4.36 -2.62 -8.28
CA SER A 70 4.91 -1.28 -8.48
C SER A 70 5.88 -0.87 -7.36
N VAL A 71 5.57 -1.23 -6.11
CA VAL A 71 6.41 -0.98 -4.93
C VAL A 71 7.69 -1.78 -5.02
N ASP A 72 7.62 -3.05 -5.41
CA ASP A 72 8.79 -3.92 -5.56
C ASP A 72 9.72 -3.42 -6.67
N ALA A 73 9.15 -3.03 -7.82
CA ALA A 73 9.91 -2.42 -8.91
C ALA A 73 10.60 -1.10 -8.49
N ALA A 74 9.91 -0.26 -7.70
CA ALA A 74 10.50 0.97 -7.17
C ALA A 74 11.62 0.67 -6.15
N ALA A 75 11.43 -0.32 -5.28
CA ALA A 75 12.43 -0.74 -4.31
C ALA A 75 13.70 -1.25 -5.00
N ALA A 76 13.56 -2.09 -6.03
CA ALA A 76 14.69 -2.58 -6.82
C ALA A 76 15.51 -1.43 -7.44
N ARG A 77 14.83 -0.44 -8.05
CA ARG A 77 15.48 0.75 -8.61
C ARG A 77 16.21 1.58 -7.54
N PHE A 78 15.62 1.76 -6.36
CA PHE A 78 16.29 2.47 -5.27
C PHE A 78 17.51 1.71 -4.76
N GLN A 79 17.46 0.38 -4.71
CA GLN A 79 18.60 -0.42 -4.29
C GLN A 79 19.79 -0.28 -5.26
N GLU A 80 19.54 -0.27 -6.57
CA GLU A 80 20.57 -0.01 -7.58
C GLU A 80 21.22 1.37 -7.40
N GLN A 81 20.39 2.41 -7.25
CA GLN A 81 20.86 3.78 -7.04
C GLN A 81 21.68 3.92 -5.75
N LEU A 82 21.25 3.27 -4.65
CA LEU A 82 22.00 3.26 -3.40
C LEU A 82 23.36 2.58 -3.53
N VAL A 83 23.43 1.45 -4.26
CA VAL A 83 24.70 0.78 -4.51
C VAL A 83 25.64 1.67 -5.33
N PHE A 84 25.12 2.34 -6.36
CA PHE A 84 25.90 3.29 -7.15
C PHE A 84 26.40 4.46 -6.30
N LEU A 85 25.50 5.10 -5.56
CA LEU A 85 25.82 6.24 -4.71
C LEU A 85 26.86 5.88 -3.63
N LYS A 86 26.72 4.70 -3.02
CA LYS A 86 27.69 4.19 -2.04
C LYS A 86 29.07 3.99 -2.68
N ARG A 87 29.16 3.45 -3.89
CA ARG A 87 30.44 3.31 -4.60
C ARG A 87 31.07 4.67 -4.86
N VAL A 88 30.30 5.63 -5.38
CA VAL A 88 30.78 6.99 -5.65
C VAL A 88 31.28 7.65 -4.35
N ALA A 89 30.51 7.57 -3.27
CA ALA A 89 30.90 8.11 -1.97
C ALA A 89 32.20 7.50 -1.43
N ILE A 90 32.37 6.18 -1.54
CA ILE A 90 33.60 5.50 -1.13
C ILE A 90 34.78 5.97 -1.99
N THR A 91 34.62 6.03 -3.31
CA THR A 91 35.70 6.48 -4.20
C THR A 91 36.12 7.92 -3.92
N ALA A 92 35.15 8.82 -3.70
CA ALA A 92 35.42 10.20 -3.31
C ALA A 92 36.16 10.28 -1.96
N GLY A 93 35.74 9.47 -0.99
CA GLY A 93 36.41 9.38 0.32
C GLY A 93 37.87 8.92 0.22
N VAL A 94 38.14 7.90 -0.60
CA VAL A 94 39.52 7.42 -0.85
C VAL A 94 40.37 8.50 -1.51
N VAL A 95 39.84 9.15 -2.55
CA VAL A 95 40.56 10.24 -3.24
C VAL A 95 40.88 11.39 -2.28
N ALA A 96 39.92 11.79 -1.43
CA ALA A 96 40.13 12.82 -0.42
C ALA A 96 41.21 12.42 0.59
N LEU A 97 41.21 11.18 1.08
CA LEU A 97 42.24 10.68 1.99
C LEU A 97 43.63 10.69 1.35
N VAL A 98 43.76 10.24 0.10
CA VAL A 98 45.03 10.26 -0.63
C VAL A 98 45.53 11.69 -0.79
N ALA A 99 44.66 12.64 -1.16
CA ALA A 99 45.03 14.04 -1.28
C ALA A 99 45.53 14.63 0.06
N ILE A 100 44.86 14.29 1.17
CA ILE A 100 45.30 14.71 2.52
C ILE A 100 46.67 14.13 2.86
N CYS A 101 46.89 12.83 2.62
CA CYS A 101 48.18 12.18 2.87
C CYS A 101 49.31 12.82 2.05
N LEU A 102 49.07 13.11 0.77
CA LEU A 102 50.04 13.79 -0.10
C LEU A 102 50.34 15.21 0.39
N ALA A 103 49.33 15.96 0.82
CA ALA A 103 49.52 17.30 1.37
C ALA A 103 50.37 17.29 2.65
N ILE A 104 50.10 16.34 3.57
CA ILE A 104 50.88 16.16 4.79
C ILE A 104 52.34 15.79 4.45
N TRP A 105 52.54 14.85 3.52
CA TRP A 105 53.88 14.45 3.11
C TRP A 105 54.67 15.60 2.49
N ALA A 106 54.03 16.38 1.60
CA ALA A 106 54.65 17.54 0.98
C ALA A 106 55.09 18.60 2.00
N ILE A 107 54.27 18.84 3.04
CA ILE A 107 54.63 19.74 4.15
C ILE A 107 55.80 19.18 4.98
N ALA A 108 55.80 17.88 5.28
CA ALA A 108 56.84 17.25 6.09
C ALA A 108 58.19 17.07 5.36
N SER A 109 58.16 17.00 4.02
CA SER A 109 59.35 16.87 3.18
C SER A 109 60.08 18.19 2.89
N ARG A 110 59.52 19.31 3.36
CA ARG A 110 60.01 20.68 3.12
C ARG A 110 60.84 21.17 4.31
#